data_AF-A0A1F5CQV6-F1
#
_entry.id   AF-A0A1F5CQV6-F1
#
_cell.length_a   1.000
_cell.length_b   1.000
_cell.length_c   1.000
_cell.angle_alpha   90.00
_cell.angle_beta   90.00
_cell.angle_gamma   90.00
#
_symmetry.space_group_name_H-M   'P 1'
#
loop_
_entity.id
_entity.type
_entity.pdbx_description
1 polymer ?
#
loop_
_entity_poly.entity_id
_entity_poly.type
_entity_poly.pdbx_seq_one_letter_code
_entity_poly.pdbx_strand_id
1 'polypeptide(L)'
;MPQLEFPKRVYTSDEVRKAKELIDKGHKHDLTVEGSQSFKQKVEDALQLVKTAGHYDFLRTYIRQIVEIDGLTQLRNADAMIWANKYTVENPVDAASVFIQKANIMKEYLELKHYYSGEAEKRAVEKRIEFLETLGRKSTDKEIIVECERLLRLWREGSLVY
;
A
#
# COMPACT_ATOMS: atom_id res chain seq x y z
N MET A 1 19.21 -1.49 26.54
CA MET A 1 19.62 -2.02 25.23
C MET A 1 19.41 -0.91 24.20
N PRO A 2 20.33 -0.66 23.26
CA PRO A 2 20.06 0.32 22.21
C PRO A 2 18.82 -0.11 21.44
N GLN A 3 17.88 0.82 21.26
CA GLN A 3 16.67 0.62 20.49
C GLN A 3 17.11 0.29 19.05
N LEU A 4 16.76 -0.90 18.54
CA LEU A 4 17.06 -1.23 17.14
C LEU A 4 16.21 -0.30 16.27
N GLU A 5 16.86 0.64 15.60
CA GLU A 5 16.19 1.52 14.65
C GLU A 5 15.91 0.78 13.34
N PHE A 6 14.77 1.11 12.72
CA PHE A 6 14.47 0.59 11.39
C PHE A 6 15.55 1.05 10.39
N PRO A 7 16.07 0.14 9.53
CA PRO A 7 17.12 0.49 8.59
C PRO A 7 16.76 1.70 7.72
N LYS A 8 17.74 2.61 7.51
CA LYS A 8 17.56 3.73 6.59
C LYS A 8 17.22 3.25 5.18
N ARG A 9 17.79 2.11 4.79
CA ARG A 9 17.52 1.40 3.55
C ARG A 9 17.32 -0.10 3.77
N VAL A 10 16.52 -0.70 2.91
CA VAL A 10 16.20 -2.13 2.88
C VAL A 10 16.64 -2.70 1.53
N TYR A 11 17.95 -2.92 1.35
CA TYR A 11 18.50 -3.33 0.05
C TYR A 11 19.34 -4.61 0.15
N THR A 12 20.22 -4.68 1.14
CA THR A 12 21.06 -5.86 1.39
C THR A 12 20.30 -6.92 2.18
N SER A 13 20.71 -8.19 2.08
CA SER A 13 20.10 -9.29 2.84
C SER A 13 20.09 -9.04 4.36
N ASP A 14 21.14 -8.40 4.89
CA ASP A 14 21.21 -8.03 6.30
C ASP A 14 20.22 -6.92 6.69
N GLU A 15 20.03 -5.92 5.83
CA GLU A 15 19.04 -4.87 6.05
C GLU A 15 17.61 -5.42 5.97
N VAL A 16 17.33 -6.28 4.98
CA VAL A 16 16.04 -6.98 4.84
C VAL A 16 15.74 -7.78 6.10
N ARG A 17 16.71 -8.56 6.59
CA ARG A 17 16.56 -9.36 7.81
C ARG A 17 16.30 -8.47 9.04
N LYS A 18 17.07 -7.40 9.23
CA LYS A 18 16.87 -6.47 10.36
C LYS A 18 15.51 -5.78 10.31
N ALA A 19 15.09 -5.31 9.13
CA ALA A 19 13.78 -4.70 8.93
C ALA A 19 12.66 -5.69 9.29
N LYS A 20 12.78 -6.94 8.83
CA LYS A 20 11.84 -8.01 9.16
C LYS A 20 11.81 -8.32 10.66
N GLU A 21 12.96 -8.48 11.31
CA GLU A 21 13.03 -8.73 12.75
C GLU A 21 12.34 -7.65 13.58
N LEU A 22 12.44 -6.38 13.15
CA LEU A 22 11.76 -5.27 13.80
C LEU A 22 10.25 -5.32 13.60
N ILE A 23 9.79 -5.57 12.37
CA ILE A 23 8.36 -5.73 12.08
C ILE A 23 7.76 -6.90 12.85
N ASP A 24 8.46 -8.04 12.92
CA ASP A 24 8.02 -9.22 13.67
C ASP A 24 7.94 -8.94 15.19
N LYS A 25 8.71 -7.96 15.69
CA LYS A 25 8.63 -7.45 17.08
C LYS A 25 7.55 -6.36 17.27
N GLY A 26 6.76 -6.06 16.24
CA GLY A 26 5.67 -5.10 16.29
C GLY A 26 6.03 -3.67 15.90
N HIS A 27 7.18 -3.46 15.23
CA HIS A 27 7.53 -2.14 14.69
C HIS A 27 6.46 -1.64 13.71
N LYS A 28 6.11 -0.36 13.83
CA LYS A 28 5.24 0.35 12.88
C LYS A 28 5.80 1.74 12.64
N HIS A 29 5.89 2.14 11.39
CA HIS A 29 6.34 3.49 11.02
C HIS A 29 5.32 4.55 11.40
N ASP A 30 5.81 5.75 11.68
CA ASP A 30 4.97 6.95 11.62
C ASP A 30 4.92 7.41 10.17
N LEU A 31 3.85 6.99 9.48
CA LEU A 31 3.66 7.24 8.05
C LEU A 31 3.64 8.75 7.76
N THR A 32 4.54 9.22 6.91
CA THR A 32 4.58 10.62 6.46
C THR A 32 4.14 10.76 5.00
N VAL A 33 3.68 11.97 4.64
CA VAL A 33 3.28 12.31 3.28
C VAL A 33 4.03 13.56 2.82
N GLU A 34 4.74 13.47 1.70
CA GLU A 34 5.47 14.57 1.08
C GLU A 34 4.92 14.88 -0.31
N GLY A 35 4.80 16.17 -0.63
CA GLY A 35 4.19 16.65 -1.87
C GLY A 35 3.48 17.99 -1.68
N SER A 36 2.80 18.41 -2.74
CA SER A 36 1.93 19.57 -2.79
C SER A 36 0.74 19.45 -1.82
N GLN A 37 0.14 20.58 -1.47
CA GLN A 37 -0.99 20.61 -0.54
C GLN A 37 -2.20 19.82 -1.06
N SER A 38 -2.48 19.93 -2.36
CA SER A 38 -3.58 19.19 -3.01
C SER A 38 -3.33 17.69 -3.00
N PHE A 39 -2.11 17.25 -3.28
CA PHE A 39 -1.72 15.84 -3.19
C PHE A 39 -1.88 15.30 -1.77
N LYS A 40 -1.38 16.02 -0.76
CA LYS A 40 -1.49 15.63 0.65
C LYS A 40 -2.94 15.45 1.08
N GLN A 41 -3.85 16.33 0.67
CA GLN A 41 -5.27 16.20 0.97
C GLN A 41 -5.85 14.91 0.38
N LYS A 42 -5.57 14.63 -0.90
CA LYS A 42 -6.05 13.42 -1.58
C LYS A 42 -5.50 12.13 -0.97
N VAL A 43 -4.23 12.15 -0.55
CA VAL A 43 -3.63 11.04 0.19
C VAL A 43 -4.34 10.85 1.53
N GLU A 44 -4.62 11.92 2.27
CA GLU A 44 -5.33 11.83 3.55
C GLU A 44 -6.73 11.22 3.36
N ASP A 45 -7.48 11.62 2.33
CA ASP A 45 -8.78 11.05 2.00
C ASP A 45 -8.68 9.53 1.77
N ALA A 46 -7.67 9.09 1.00
CA ALA A 46 -7.39 7.67 0.82
C ALA A 46 -6.98 6.96 2.13
N LEU A 47 -6.18 7.61 2.98
CA LEU A 47 -5.77 7.06 4.28
C LEU A 47 -6.96 6.92 5.24
N GLN A 48 -7.96 7.79 5.17
CA GLN A 48 -9.20 7.63 5.94
C GLN A 48 -9.95 6.37 5.51
N LEU A 49 -10.03 6.08 4.21
CA LEU A 49 -10.63 4.83 3.72
C LEU A 49 -9.84 3.61 4.17
N VAL A 50 -8.50 3.68 4.19
CA VAL A 50 -7.65 2.63 4.75
C VAL A 50 -7.94 2.39 6.24
N LYS A 51 -8.15 3.46 7.02
CA LYS A 51 -8.55 3.38 8.44
C LYS A 51 -9.94 2.75 8.59
N THR A 52 -10.93 3.17 7.81
CA THR A 52 -12.27 2.57 7.78
C THR A 52 -12.23 1.07 7.50
N ALA A 53 -11.38 0.63 6.57
CA ALA A 53 -11.19 -0.79 6.28
C ALA A 53 -10.47 -1.56 7.40
N GLY A 54 -9.86 -0.87 8.38
CA GLY A 54 -9.04 -1.46 9.45
C GLY A 54 -7.65 -1.89 9.00
N HIS A 55 -7.13 -1.30 7.91
CA HIS A 55 -5.84 -1.68 7.30
C HIS A 55 -4.72 -0.65 7.55
N TYR A 56 -4.98 0.38 8.36
CA TYR A 56 -3.99 1.44 8.58
C TYR A 56 -2.72 0.92 9.25
N ASP A 57 -2.87 0.06 10.26
CA ASP A 57 -1.74 -0.61 10.91
C ASP A 57 -0.91 -1.42 9.91
N PHE A 58 -1.58 -2.20 9.07
CA PHE A 58 -0.91 -2.97 8.01
C PHE A 58 -0.12 -2.06 7.06
N LEU A 59 -0.71 -0.95 6.62
CA LEU A 59 -0.04 0.02 5.75
C LEU A 59 1.22 0.59 6.43
N ARG A 60 1.09 1.11 7.65
CA ARG A 60 2.22 1.75 8.37
C ARG A 60 3.26 0.75 8.90
N THR A 61 2.96 -0.55 8.95
CA THR A 61 3.98 -1.58 9.22
C THR A 61 4.99 -1.68 8.09
N TYR A 62 4.56 -1.56 6.82
CA TYR A 62 5.42 -1.80 5.66
C TYR A 62 5.82 -0.55 4.90
N ILE A 63 5.03 0.53 5.01
CA ILE A 63 5.28 1.79 4.29
C ILE A 63 5.58 2.87 5.32
N ARG A 64 6.74 3.51 5.17
CA ARG A 64 7.12 4.65 6.02
C ARG A 64 6.70 6.00 5.44
N GLN A 65 6.54 6.10 4.12
CA GLN A 65 6.31 7.37 3.47
C GLN A 65 5.58 7.24 2.13
N ILE A 66 4.76 8.25 1.81
CA ILE A 66 4.13 8.44 0.50
C ILE A 66 4.64 9.78 -0.06
N VAL A 67 5.24 9.76 -1.26
CA VAL A 67 5.88 10.93 -1.88
C VAL A 67 5.25 11.21 -3.25
N GLU A 68 4.86 12.46 -3.48
CA GLU A 68 4.41 12.92 -4.79
C GLU A 68 5.56 12.92 -5.79
N ILE A 69 5.31 12.37 -6.99
CA ILE A 69 6.22 12.43 -8.12
C ILE A 69 5.46 12.71 -9.42
N ASP A 70 6.16 13.21 -10.44
CA ASP A 70 5.59 13.39 -11.79
C ASP A 70 5.62 12.09 -12.63
N GLY A 71 6.38 11.08 -12.20
CA GLY A 71 6.54 9.80 -12.89
C GLY A 71 5.46 8.76 -12.56
N LEU A 72 5.72 7.50 -12.90
CA LEU A 72 4.81 6.38 -12.62
C LEU A 72 4.80 6.00 -11.14
N THR A 73 3.60 5.75 -10.61
CA THR A 73 3.40 5.28 -9.25
C THR A 73 4.08 3.93 -9.03
N GLN A 74 4.94 3.84 -8.03
CA GLN A 74 5.77 2.66 -7.75
C GLN A 74 6.10 2.53 -6.26
N LEU A 75 6.42 1.31 -5.85
CA LEU A 75 7.02 1.05 -4.56
C LEU A 75 8.54 1.18 -4.68
N ARG A 76 9.15 1.93 -3.75
CA ARG A 76 10.60 2.03 -3.58
C ARG A 76 10.99 1.12 -2.42
N ASN A 77 11.22 -0.17 -2.70
CA ASN A 77 11.51 -1.18 -1.66
C ASN A 77 12.66 -0.76 -0.75
N ALA A 78 13.75 -0.29 -1.36
CA ALA A 78 14.95 0.16 -0.65
C ALA A 78 14.65 1.23 0.38
N ASP A 79 13.58 2.01 0.20
CA ASP A 79 13.21 3.09 1.09
C ASP A 79 11.91 2.83 1.85
N ALA A 80 11.23 1.69 1.65
CA ALA A 80 9.88 1.44 2.17
C ALA A 80 8.88 2.59 1.86
N MET A 81 8.98 3.18 0.67
CA MET A 81 8.18 4.35 0.27
C MET A 81 7.28 4.04 -0.93
N ILE A 82 6.12 4.68 -0.97
CA ILE A 82 5.31 4.75 -2.18
C ILE A 82 5.63 6.07 -2.87
N TRP A 83 6.11 5.99 -4.09
CA TRP A 83 6.09 7.11 -5.01
C TRP A 83 4.74 7.10 -5.71
N ALA A 84 3.96 8.16 -5.59
CA ALA A 84 2.63 8.25 -6.16
C ALA A 84 2.50 9.48 -7.06
N ASN A 85 1.94 9.26 -8.24
CA ASN A 85 1.58 10.31 -9.16
C ASN A 85 0.29 11.00 -8.69
N LYS A 86 0.17 12.32 -8.91
CA LYS A 86 -1.06 13.08 -8.67
C LYS A 86 -2.32 12.43 -9.26
N TYR A 87 -2.21 11.81 -10.44
CA TYR A 87 -3.34 11.13 -11.10
C TYR A 87 -3.77 9.86 -10.37
N THR A 88 -2.85 9.16 -9.69
CA THR A 88 -3.17 7.95 -8.92
C THR A 88 -4.00 8.27 -7.67
N VAL A 89 -3.86 9.47 -7.12
CA VAL A 89 -4.58 9.89 -5.91
C VAL A 89 -5.88 10.63 -6.21
N GLU A 90 -6.26 10.84 -7.47
CA GLU A 90 -7.52 11.52 -7.85
C GLU A 90 -8.76 10.78 -7.37
N ASN A 91 -8.72 9.45 -7.41
CA ASN A 91 -9.78 8.61 -6.87
C ASN A 91 -9.33 8.02 -5.53
N PRO A 92 -9.94 8.43 -4.39
CA PRO A 92 -9.46 8.02 -3.08
C PRO A 92 -9.65 6.52 -2.82
N VAL A 93 -10.70 5.89 -3.37
CA VAL A 93 -10.95 4.45 -3.23
C VAL A 93 -9.89 3.66 -3.98
N ASP A 94 -9.59 4.05 -5.23
CA ASP A 94 -8.57 3.39 -6.03
C ASP A 94 -7.18 3.59 -5.41
N ALA A 95 -6.85 4.81 -5.00
CA ALA A 95 -5.60 5.15 -4.33
C ALA A 95 -5.38 4.32 -3.05
N ALA A 96 -6.41 4.21 -2.20
CA ALA A 96 -6.36 3.39 -1.00
C ALA A 96 -6.06 1.91 -1.33
N SER A 97 -6.70 1.37 -2.38
CA SER A 97 -6.42 0.01 -2.83
C SER A 97 -4.97 -0.16 -3.33
N VAL A 98 -4.43 0.83 -4.06
CA VAL A 98 -3.03 0.85 -4.52
C VAL A 98 -2.07 0.89 -3.34
N PHE A 99 -2.36 1.68 -2.30
CA PHE A 99 -1.48 1.74 -1.12
C PHE A 99 -1.39 0.40 -0.40
N ILE A 100 -2.52 -0.29 -0.26
CA ILE A 100 -2.54 -1.65 0.32
C ILE A 100 -1.83 -2.66 -0.59
N GLN A 101 -1.97 -2.54 -1.91
CA GLN A 101 -1.21 -3.34 -2.85
C GLN A 101 0.30 -3.16 -2.65
N LYS A 102 0.79 -1.91 -2.62
CA LYS A 102 2.22 -1.62 -2.45
C LYS A 102 2.73 -2.06 -1.08
N ALA A 103 1.94 -1.91 -0.02
CA ALA A 103 2.28 -2.43 1.31
C ALA A 103 2.42 -3.96 1.31
N ASN A 104 1.52 -4.69 0.61
CA ASN A 104 1.65 -6.14 0.49
C ASN A 104 2.87 -6.57 -0.33
N ILE A 105 3.18 -5.85 -1.40
CA ILE A 105 4.42 -6.11 -2.15
C ILE A 105 5.64 -5.91 -1.26
N MET A 106 5.67 -4.86 -0.44
CA MET A 106 6.77 -4.61 0.49
C MET A 106 6.87 -5.71 1.55
N LYS A 107 5.74 -6.22 2.05
CA LYS A 107 5.69 -7.41 2.91
C LYS A 107 6.33 -8.63 2.24
N GLU A 108 5.93 -8.94 1.00
CA GLU A 108 6.48 -10.08 0.26
C GLU A 108 7.98 -9.94 -0.01
N TYR A 109 8.45 -8.72 -0.28
CA TYR A 109 9.87 -8.41 -0.43
C TYR A 109 10.66 -8.73 0.84
N LEU A 110 10.14 -8.34 2.02
CA LEU A 110 10.76 -8.64 3.32
C LEU A 110 10.68 -10.12 3.70
N GLU A 111 9.66 -10.83 3.21
CA GLU A 111 9.51 -12.28 3.35
C GLU A 111 10.36 -13.09 2.36
N LEU A 112 11.13 -12.43 1.50
CA LEU A 112 11.95 -13.04 0.45
C LEU A 112 11.15 -13.97 -0.48
N LYS A 113 9.87 -13.68 -0.68
CA LYS A 113 9.03 -14.43 -1.64
C LYS A 113 9.45 -14.08 -3.06
N HIS A 114 9.43 -15.08 -3.95
CA HIS A 114 9.79 -14.88 -5.36
C HIS A 114 8.87 -13.84 -6.02
N TYR A 115 9.47 -12.72 -6.41
CA TYR A 115 8.79 -11.52 -6.92
C TYR A 115 8.68 -11.50 -8.46
N TYR A 116 9.43 -12.34 -9.17
CA TYR A 116 9.61 -12.27 -10.62
C TYR A 116 8.73 -13.28 -11.40
N SER A 117 7.45 -13.40 -11.06
CA SER A 117 6.51 -14.25 -11.80
C SER A 117 5.11 -13.62 -11.85
N GLY A 118 4.28 -14.05 -12.81
CA GLY A 118 2.87 -13.64 -12.90
C GLY A 118 2.06 -13.99 -11.64
N GLU A 119 2.54 -14.94 -10.82
CA GLU A 119 1.93 -15.25 -9.52
C GLU A 119 2.07 -14.08 -8.52
N ALA A 120 3.17 -13.33 -8.56
CA ALA A 120 3.35 -12.16 -7.69
C ALA A 120 2.38 -11.02 -8.08
N GLU A 121 2.17 -10.82 -9.37
CA GLU A 121 1.18 -9.86 -9.88
C GLU A 121 -0.24 -10.27 -9.51
N LYS A 122 -0.57 -11.56 -9.66
CA LYS A 122 -1.87 -12.11 -9.24
C LYS A 122 -2.14 -11.87 -7.76
N ARG A 123 -1.20 -12.21 -6.87
CA ARG A 123 -1.35 -11.96 -5.42
C ARG A 123 -1.51 -10.48 -5.09
N ALA A 124 -0.80 -9.61 -5.80
CA ALA A 124 -0.94 -8.16 -5.63
C ALA A 124 -2.33 -7.67 -6.05
N VAL A 125 -2.92 -8.22 -7.11
CA VAL A 125 -4.30 -7.91 -7.54
C VAL A 125 -5.33 -8.47 -6.55
N GLU A 126 -5.16 -9.72 -6.11
CA GLU A 126 -6.02 -10.34 -5.09
C GLU A 126 -6.09 -9.47 -3.84
N LYS A 127 -4.95 -8.91 -3.38
CA LYS A 127 -4.93 -8.01 -2.24
C LYS A 127 -5.75 -6.73 -2.45
N ARG A 128 -5.79 -6.17 -3.66
CA ARG A 128 -6.65 -5.02 -3.98
C ARG A 128 -8.11 -5.39 -3.89
N ILE A 129 -8.49 -6.55 -4.44
CA ILE A 129 -9.86 -7.05 -4.41
C ILE A 129 -10.31 -7.26 -2.95
N GLU A 130 -9.51 -7.94 -2.13
CA GLU A 130 -9.80 -8.15 -0.70
C GLU A 130 -10.00 -6.84 0.06
N PHE A 131 -9.17 -5.84 -0.23
CA PHE A 131 -9.29 -4.51 0.36
C PHE A 131 -10.61 -3.83 -0.03
N LEU A 132 -10.94 -3.83 -1.33
CA LEU A 132 -12.16 -3.20 -1.84
C LEU A 132 -13.42 -3.88 -1.30
N GLU A 133 -13.44 -5.22 -1.21
CA GLU A 133 -14.55 -5.96 -0.58
C GLU A 133 -14.69 -5.61 0.91
N THR A 134 -13.57 -5.45 1.60
CA THR A 134 -13.58 -5.07 3.02
C THR A 134 -14.05 -3.63 3.23
N LEU A 135 -13.56 -2.69 2.42
CA LEU A 135 -13.97 -1.29 2.47
C LEU A 135 -15.46 -1.15 2.15
N GLY A 136 -15.94 -1.79 1.08
CA GLY A 136 -17.36 -1.78 0.70
C GLY A 136 -18.27 -2.33 1.80
N ARG A 137 -17.86 -3.39 2.53
CA ARG A 137 -18.64 -3.92 3.66
C ARG A 137 -18.63 -3.03 4.91
N LYS A 138 -17.53 -2.31 5.17
CA LYS A 138 -17.35 -1.51 6.38
C LYS A 138 -17.76 -0.05 6.21
N SER A 139 -17.86 0.43 4.98
CA SER A 139 -18.31 1.79 4.69
C SER A 139 -19.82 1.91 4.89
N THR A 140 -20.26 3.05 5.41
CA THR A 140 -21.67 3.47 5.40
C THR A 140 -21.96 4.50 4.31
N ASP A 141 -20.92 5.02 3.66
CA ASP A 141 -21.03 5.97 2.58
C ASP A 141 -21.36 5.26 1.26
N LYS A 142 -22.50 5.63 0.68
CA LYS A 142 -23.02 5.05 -0.56
C LYS A 142 -22.09 5.30 -1.75
N GLU A 143 -21.44 6.45 -1.83
CA GLU A 143 -20.54 6.76 -2.95
C GLU A 143 -19.31 5.86 -2.91
N ILE A 144 -18.75 5.64 -1.72
CA ILE A 144 -17.63 4.72 -1.51
C ILE A 144 -18.02 3.27 -1.85
N ILE A 145 -19.21 2.83 -1.42
CA ILE A 145 -19.70 1.47 -1.72
C ILE A 145 -19.84 1.26 -3.23
N VAL A 146 -20.52 2.19 -3.92
CA VAL A 146 -20.71 2.13 -5.38
C VAL A 146 -19.37 2.13 -6.11
N GLU A 147 -18.42 2.93 -5.64
CA GLU A 147 -17.09 2.99 -6.24
C GLU A 147 -16.27 1.71 -6.01
N CYS A 148 -16.35 1.11 -4.81
CA CYS A 148 -15.78 -0.21 -4.56
C CYS A 148 -16.36 -1.26 -5.52
N GLU A 149 -17.68 -1.29 -5.71
CA GLU A 149 -18.32 -2.22 -6.65
C GLU A 149 -17.86 -2.00 -8.10
N ARG A 150 -17.73 -0.73 -8.53
CA ARG A 150 -17.25 -0.38 -9.87
C ARG A 150 -15.83 -0.89 -10.09
N LEU A 151 -14.92 -0.64 -9.15
CA LEU A 151 -13.54 -1.10 -9.22
C LEU A 151 -13.45 -2.63 -9.17
N LEU A 152 -14.23 -3.29 -8.31
CA LEU A 152 -14.28 -4.76 -8.23
C LEU A 152 -14.70 -5.40 -9.56
N ARG A 153 -15.68 -4.81 -10.27
CA ARG A 153 -16.06 -5.27 -11.62
C ARG A 153 -14.88 -5.15 -12.59
N LEU A 154 -14.23 -3.99 -12.63
CA LEU A 154 -13.05 -3.78 -13.50
C LEU A 154 -11.92 -4.78 -13.23
N TRP A 155 -11.60 -5.06 -11.96
CA TRP A 155 -10.54 -6.00 -11.61
C TRP A 155 -10.91 -7.44 -11.94
N ARG A 156 -12.18 -7.83 -11.78
CA ARG A 156 -12.66 -9.17 -12.14
C ARG A 156 -12.67 -9.37 -13.65
N GLU A 157 -13.13 -8.38 -14.42
CA GLU A 157 -13.13 -8.39 -15.89
C GLU A 157 -11.71 -8.40 -16.45
N GLY A 158 -10.79 -7.62 -15.87
CA GLY A 158 -9.37 -7.62 -16.25
C GLY A 158 -8.63 -8.90 -15.86
N SER A 159 -9.03 -9.57 -14.77
CA SER A 159 -8.43 -10.85 -14.34
C SER A 159 -8.78 -12.05 -15.23
N LEU A 160 -9.77 -11.91 -16.13
CA LEU A 160 -10.12 -12.92 -17.14
C LEU A 160 -9.15 -12.94 -18.33
N VAL A 161 -8.22 -11.98 -18.40
CA VAL A 161 -7.25 -11.82 -19.49
C VAL A 161 -5.92 -12.54 -19.21
N TYR A 162 -5.77 -13.13 -18.02
CA TYR A 162 -4.58 -13.89 -17.60
C TYR A 162 -4.90 -15.36 -17.30
#